data_AF-A0A545SYM3-F1
#
_entry.id   AF-A0A545SYM3-F1
#
_cell.length_a   1.000
_cell.length_b   1.000
_cell.length_c   1.000
_cell.angle_alpha   90.00
_cell.angle_beta   90.00
_cell.angle_gamma   90.00
#
_symmetry.space_group_name_H-M   'P 1'
#
loop_
_entity.id
_entity.type
_entity.pdbx_description
1 polymer ?
#
loop_
_entity_poly.entity_id
_entity_poly.type
_entity_poly.pdbx_seq_one_letter_code
_entity_poly.pdbx_strand_id
1 'polypeptide(L)'
;MRKLSITATARYDLTDIRKYTIDHYGRSGAGAYDALLKQAIRDVWQDPFRPGSKERPEIGPNIRSYHSTLSRERSASDVKSPRRFILYFFAP
;
A
#
# COMPACT_ATOMS: atom_id res chain seq x y z
N MET A 1 -8.59 -20.25 -3.00
CA MET A 1 -8.54 -19.00 -2.20
C MET A 1 -7.19 -18.32 -2.44
N ARG A 2 -7.16 -17.02 -2.73
CA ARG A 2 -5.89 -16.31 -2.95
C ARG A 2 -5.29 -15.87 -1.61
N LYS A 3 -4.08 -16.32 -1.31
CA LYS A 3 -3.37 -15.94 -0.07
C LYS A 3 -2.70 -14.57 -0.23
N LEU A 4 -2.85 -13.71 0.77
CA LEU A 4 -2.05 -12.50 0.90
C LEU A 4 -0.86 -12.78 1.82
N SER A 5 0.34 -12.50 1.34
CA SER A 5 1.57 -12.54 2.15
C SER A 5 2.23 -11.17 2.08
N ILE A 6 2.69 -10.67 3.22
CA ILE A 6 3.50 -9.44 3.30
C ILE A 6 4.94 -9.87 3.52
N THR A 7 5.85 -9.44 2.64
CA THR A 7 7.28 -9.75 2.74
C THR A 7 7.89 -9.15 4.00
N ALA A 8 9.05 -9.65 4.42
CA ALA A 8 9.80 -9.08 5.53
C ALA A 8 10.13 -7.59 5.28
N THR A 9 10.60 -7.26 4.09
CA THR A 9 10.91 -5.87 3.69
C THR A 9 9.66 -4.98 3.75
N ALA A 10 8.53 -5.43 3.20
CA ALA A 10 7.29 -4.65 3.26
C ALA A 10 6.79 -4.45 4.71
N ARG A 11 7.01 -5.41 5.62
CA ARG A 11 6.73 -5.24 7.05
C ARG A 11 7.62 -4.17 7.70
N TYR A 12 8.90 -4.13 7.33
CA TYR A 12 9.80 -3.06 7.78
C TYR A 12 9.35 -1.70 7.24
N ASP A 13 9.01 -1.59 5.95
CA ASP A 13 8.51 -0.36 5.35
C ASP A 13 7.25 0.15 6.06
N LEU A 14 6.28 -0.74 6.34
CA LEU A 14 5.06 -0.36 7.08
C LEU A 14 5.39 0.15 8.49
N THR A 15 6.35 -0.48 9.17
CA THR A 15 6.77 -0.06 10.51
C THR A 15 7.45 1.30 10.49
N ASP A 16 8.35 1.52 9.53
CA ASP A 16 9.09 2.77 9.39
C ASP A 16 8.19 3.94 8.97
N ILE A 17 7.28 3.70 8.00
CA ILE A 17 6.24 4.66 7.62
C ILE A 17 5.42 5.07 8.84
N ARG A 18 5.01 4.10 9.66
CA ARG A 18 4.20 4.38 10.84
C ARG A 18 4.98 5.16 11.88
N LYS A 19 6.23 4.79 12.16
CA LYS A 19 7.11 5.53 13.09
C LYS A 19 7.31 6.97 12.63
N TYR A 20 7.75 7.16 11.38
CA TYR A 20 7.89 8.49 10.78
C TYR A 20 6.60 9.30 10.89
N THR A 21 5.45 8.68 10.61
CA THR A 21 4.16 9.39 10.64
C THR A 21 3.76 9.78 12.07
N ILE A 22 4.04 8.93 13.07
CA ILE A 22 3.85 9.30 14.47
C ILE A 22 4.71 10.50 14.85
N ASP A 23 5.99 10.47 14.46
CA ASP A 23 6.96 11.51 14.84
C ASP A 23 6.59 12.88 14.23
N HIS A 24 5.99 12.91 13.04
CA HIS A 24 5.69 14.15 12.31
C HIS A 24 4.21 14.59 12.38
N TYR A 25 3.28 13.66 12.55
CA TYR A 25 1.83 13.91 12.45
C TYR A 25 1.03 13.29 13.61
N GLY A 26 1.71 12.72 14.61
CA GLY A 26 1.08 12.08 15.76
C GLY A 26 0.37 10.77 15.44
N ARG A 27 -0.18 10.15 16.49
CA ARG A 27 -0.84 8.84 16.40
C ARG A 27 -2.11 8.86 15.54
N SER A 28 -2.83 9.99 15.52
CA SER A 28 -4.01 10.16 14.67
C SER A 28 -3.63 10.11 13.19
N GLY A 29 -2.62 10.91 12.77
CA GLY A 29 -2.10 10.88 11.41
C GLY A 29 -1.56 9.51 11.01
N ALA A 30 -0.89 8.80 11.92
CA ALA A 30 -0.44 7.43 11.69
C ALA A 30 -1.62 6.47 11.50
N GLY A 31 -2.69 6.59 12.30
CA GLY A 31 -3.91 5.80 12.14
C GLY A 31 -4.61 6.03 10.80
N ALA A 32 -4.70 7.29 10.36
CA ALA A 32 -5.24 7.61 9.05
C ALA A 32 -4.39 7.02 7.91
N TYR A 33 -3.06 7.12 8.01
CA TYR A 33 -2.16 6.56 7.00
C TYR A 33 -2.22 5.02 6.97
N ASP A 34 -2.29 4.36 8.13
CA ASP A 34 -2.50 2.91 8.24
C ASP A 34 -3.81 2.48 7.57
N ALA A 35 -4.90 3.24 7.77
CA ALA A 35 -6.20 2.95 7.14
C ALA A 35 -6.11 3.01 5.60
N LEU A 36 -5.40 4.01 5.07
CA LEU A 36 -5.18 4.17 3.64
C LEU A 36 -4.37 3.00 3.04
N LEU A 37 -3.24 2.65 3.65
CA LEU A 37 -2.40 1.56 3.16
C LEU A 37 -3.12 0.21 3.25
N LYS A 38 -3.87 -0.04 4.33
CA LYS A 38 -4.71 -1.24 4.46
C LYS A 38 -5.74 -1.33 3.33
N GLN A 39 -6.40 -0.22 2.99
CA GLN A 39 -7.36 -0.22 1.90
C GLN A 39 -6.67 -0.50 0.56
N ALA A 40 -5.51 0.11 0.29
CA ALA A 40 -4.76 -0.13 -0.94
C ALA A 40 -4.26 -1.58 -1.07
N ILE A 41 -3.84 -2.21 0.03
CA ILE A 41 -3.47 -3.63 0.05
C ILE A 41 -4.70 -4.51 -0.20
N ARG A 42 -5.85 -4.21 0.43
CA ARG A 42 -7.11 -4.93 0.20
C ARG A 42 -7.55 -4.82 -1.25
N ASP A 43 -7.43 -3.63 -1.81
CA ASP A 43 -7.78 -3.28 -3.18
C ASP A 43 -7.01 -4.13 -4.21
N VAL A 44 -5.68 -4.26 -4.07
CA VAL A 44 -4.88 -5.15 -4.94
C VAL A 44 -5.11 -6.64 -4.62
N TRP A 45 -5.44 -6.97 -3.37
CA TRP A 45 -5.80 -8.34 -2.99
C TRP A 45 -7.20 -8.76 -3.46
N GLN A 46 -8.10 -7.84 -3.79
CA GLN A 46 -9.37 -8.18 -4.45
C GLN A 46 -9.17 -8.29 -5.96
N ASP A 47 -8.53 -7.30 -6.56
CA ASP A 47 -8.26 -7.25 -8.01
C ASP A 47 -6.83 -6.73 -8.25
N PRO A 48 -5.86 -7.60 -8.59
CA PRO A 48 -4.50 -7.21 -8.90
C PRO A 48 -4.40 -6.43 -10.21
N PHE A 49 -5.33 -6.64 -11.13
CA PHE A 49 -5.28 -6.01 -12.45
C PHE A 49 -6.14 -4.74 -12.51
N ARG A 50 -6.64 -4.29 -11.35
CA ARG A 50 -7.47 -3.11 -11.21
C ARG A 50 -6.86 -1.87 -11.88
N PRO A 51 -7.70 -0.91 -12.33
CA PRO A 51 -7.24 0.35 -12.90
C PRO A 51 -6.19 1.04 -12.02
N GLY A 52 -5.09 1.43 -12.65
CA GLY A 52 -3.93 2.06 -12.02
C GLY A 52 -2.88 1.10 -11.45
N SER A 53 -3.15 -0.21 -11.43
CA SER A 53 -2.08 -1.18 -11.24
C SER A 53 -1.24 -1.30 -12.50
N LYS A 54 0.07 -1.08 -12.38
CA LYS A 54 0.99 -1.04 -13.53
C LYS A 54 2.11 -2.05 -13.37
N GLU A 55 2.45 -2.77 -14.43
CA GLU A 55 3.63 -3.63 -14.48
C GLU A 55 4.91 -2.83 -14.33
N ARG A 56 5.91 -3.48 -13.73
CA ARG A 56 7.23 -2.90 -13.45
C ARG A 56 8.33 -3.84 -13.93
N PRO A 57 8.42 -4.14 -15.24
CA PRO A 57 9.45 -5.02 -15.78
C PRO A 57 10.88 -4.53 -15.50
N GLU A 58 11.04 -3.23 -15.27
CA GLU A 58 12.30 -2.60 -14.85
C GLU A 58 12.74 -2.98 -13.43
N ILE A 59 11.82 -3.45 -12.58
CA ILE A 59 12.11 -3.94 -11.22
C ILE A 59 12.27 -5.46 -11.24
N GLY A 60 11.46 -6.15 -12.03
CA GLY A 60 11.53 -7.60 -12.17
C GLY A 60 10.26 -8.21 -12.78
N PRO A 61 10.31 -9.51 -13.15
CA PRO A 61 9.17 -10.20 -13.74
C PRO A 61 8.01 -10.29 -12.74
N ASN A 62 6.78 -10.17 -13.22
CA ASN A 62 5.55 -10.26 -12.43
C ASN A 62 5.41 -9.25 -11.28
N ILE A 63 6.25 -8.21 -11.24
CA ILE A 63 6.15 -7.12 -10.28
C ILE A 63 5.19 -6.06 -10.82
N ARG A 64 4.32 -5.58 -9.94
CA ARG A 64 3.36 -4.52 -10.22
C ARG A 64 3.43 -3.47 -9.12
N SER A 65 3.08 -2.25 -9.47
CA SER A 65 2.89 -1.17 -8.52
C SER A 65 1.45 -0.67 -8.51
N TYR A 66 1.02 -0.16 -7.36
CA TYR A 66 -0.30 0.44 -7.19
C TYR A 66 -0.22 1.66 -6.27
N HIS A 67 -0.70 2.82 -6.75
CA HIS A 67 -0.58 4.07 -6.00
C HIS A 67 -1.68 4.21 -4.95
N SER A 68 -1.32 4.52 -3.69
CA SER A 68 -2.27 4.57 -2.56
C SER A 68 -3.38 5.62 -2.72
N THR A 69 -3.13 6.72 -3.45
CA THR A 69 -4.16 7.73 -3.77
C THR A 69 -5.40 7.12 -4.40
N LEU A 70 -5.24 6.06 -5.21
CA LEU A 70 -6.35 5.41 -5.90
C LEU A 70 -7.33 4.73 -4.94
N SER A 71 -6.93 4.50 -3.69
CA SER A 71 -7.73 3.90 -2.63
C SER A 71 -8.35 4.89 -1.66
N ARG A 72 -8.01 6.18 -1.77
CA ARG A 72 -8.40 7.21 -0.80
C ARG A 72 -9.92 7.25 -0.57
N GLU A 73 -10.70 7.26 -1.65
CA GLU A 73 -12.17 7.34 -1.60
C GLU A 73 -12.83 6.13 -0.95
N ARG A 74 -12.17 4.97 -0.95
CA ARG A 74 -12.66 3.74 -0.30
C ARG A 74 -12.06 3.52 1.09
N SER A 75 -11.18 4.40 1.53
CA SER A 75 -10.50 4.29 2.82
C SER A 75 -11.22 5.16 3.85
N ALA A 76 -11.20 4.75 5.12
CA ALA A 76 -11.63 5.58 6.25
C ALA A 76 -10.54 6.62 6.64
N SER A 77 -9.67 7.00 5.71
CA SER A 77 -8.51 7.88 5.94
C SER A 77 -8.83 9.32 5.57
N ASP A 78 -8.32 10.26 6.35
CA ASP A 78 -8.36 11.71 6.06
C ASP A 78 -7.06 12.25 5.45
N VAL A 79 -6.13 11.37 5.03
CA VAL A 79 -4.87 11.77 4.39
C VAL A 79 -5.14 12.53 3.08
N LYS A 80 -4.90 13.84 3.11
CA LYS A 80 -5.19 14.76 1.98
C LYS A 80 -4.33 14.47 0.75
N SER A 81 -3.06 14.14 0.95
CA SER A 81 -2.08 13.96 -0.13
C SER A 81 -1.31 12.65 0.02
N PRO A 82 -1.89 11.51 -0.36
CA PRO A 82 -1.15 10.25 -0.41
C PRO A 82 -0.03 10.30 -1.44
N ARG A 83 1.17 9.86 -1.06
CA ARG A 83 2.36 9.89 -1.95
C ARG A 83 3.01 8.52 -2.17
N ARG A 84 2.55 7.48 -1.46
CA ARG A 84 3.19 6.17 -1.47
C ARG A 84 2.49 5.23 -2.45
N PHE A 85 3.25 4.26 -2.95
CA PHE A 85 2.74 3.16 -3.76
C PHE A 85 3.12 1.84 -3.10
N ILE A 86 2.37 0.78 -3.44
CA ILE A 86 2.64 -0.59 -3.02
C ILE A 86 3.31 -1.28 -4.20
N LEU A 87 4.41 -1.99 -3.93
CA LEU A 87 4.95 -3.01 -4.84
C LEU A 87 4.43 -4.37 -4.40
N TYR A 88 3.97 -5.16 -5.36
CA TYR A 88 3.53 -6.52 -5.11
C TYR A 88 3.81 -7.39 -6.33
N PHE A 89 3.84 -8.69 -6.13
CA PHE A 89 4.13 -9.66 -7.17
C PHE A 89 3.34 -10.94 -6.93
N PHE A 90 3.14 -11.71 -7.99
CA PHE A 90 2.62 -13.06 -7.88
C PHE A 90 3.76 -13.99 -7.51
N ALA A 91 3.62 -14.67 -6.38
CA ALA A 91 4.52 -15.77 -6.06
C ALA A 91 4.37 -16.86 -7.14
N PRO A 92 5.48 -17.50 -7.57
CA PRO A 92 5.42 -18.63 -8.49
C PRO A 92 4.66 -19.82 -7.92
#